data_AF-A0A9W8F8W4-F1
#
_entry.id   AF-A0A9W8F8W4-F1
#
_cell.length_a   1.000
_cell.length_b   1.000
_cell.length_c   1.000
_cell.angle_alpha   90.00
_cell.angle_beta   90.00
_cell.angle_gamma   90.00
#
_symmetry.space_group_name_H-M   'P 1'
#
loop_
_entity.id
_entity.type
_entity.pdbx_description
1 polymer ?
#
loop_
_entity_poly.entity_id
_entity_poly.type
_entity_poly.pdbx_seq_one_letter_code
_entity_poly.pdbx_strand_id
1 'polypeptide(L)'
;MNTTQLRIYRHLLREINRQFAGANKAKVWSAQLREQWLEASHSPVSHASNLMAAQNVLTFMSNNRRYKELLAEFNPKMSEGDRIEKTARRVGLEAPQSYDTSTTGSPSSSG
;
A
#
# COMPACT_ATOMS: atom_id res chain seq x y z
N MET A 1 31.42 -10.94 5.10
CA MET A 1 30.28 -10.05 4.82
C MET A 1 30.43 -8.80 5.67
N ASN A 2 30.41 -7.61 5.09
CA ASN A 2 30.61 -6.34 5.81
C ASN A 2 29.42 -6.05 6.74
N THR A 3 29.64 -5.43 7.90
CA THR A 3 28.60 -5.13 8.90
C THR A 3 27.48 -4.24 8.33
N THR A 4 27.85 -3.29 7.47
CA THR A 4 26.90 -2.42 6.76
C THR A 4 25.99 -3.21 5.79
N GLN A 5 26.56 -4.15 5.02
CA GLN A 5 25.79 -5.00 4.11
C GLN A 5 24.73 -5.82 4.85
N LEU A 6 25.13 -6.44 5.97
CA LEU A 6 24.24 -7.22 6.81
C LEU A 6 23.11 -6.37 7.39
N ARG A 7 23.41 -5.13 7.79
CA ARG A 7 22.41 -4.19 8.28
C ARG A 7 21.37 -3.86 7.21
N ILE A 8 21.81 -3.52 5.99
CA ILE A 8 20.92 -3.18 4.86
C ILE A 8 20.05 -4.39 4.50
N TYR A 9 20.65 -5.56 4.35
CA TYR A 9 19.92 -6.80 4.04
C TYR A 9 18.84 -7.13 5.08
N ARG A 10 19.19 -7.06 6.38
CA ARG A 10 18.23 -7.28 7.47
C ARG A 10 17.10 -6.25 7.46
N HIS A 11 17.41 -4.99 7.14
CA HIS A 11 16.40 -3.95 7.00
C HIS A 11 15.44 -4.23 5.85
N LEU A 12 15.96 -4.59 4.67
CA LEU A 12 15.14 -4.98 3.52
C LEU A 12 14.21 -6.16 3.86
N LEU A 13 14.74 -7.21 4.49
CA LEU A 13 13.92 -8.36 4.91
C LEU A 13 12.78 -7.96 5.87
N ARG A 14 13.08 -7.10 6.86
CA ARG A 14 12.05 -6.60 7.79
C ARG A 14 10.98 -5.79 7.07
N GLU A 15 11.39 -4.95 6.12
CA GLU A 15 10.48 -4.11 5.34
C GLU A 15 9.58 -4.96 4.43
N ILE A 16 10.14 -5.97 3.74
CA ILE A 16 9.38 -6.93 2.94
C ILE A 16 8.35 -7.67 3.81
N ASN A 17 8.79 -8.23 4.94
CA ASN A 17 7.89 -8.97 5.84
C ASN A 17 6.77 -8.09 6.39
N ARG A 18 7.05 -6.80 6.62
CA ARG A 18 6.06 -5.83 7.10
C ARG A 18 5.04 -5.44 6.03
N GLN A 19 5.49 -5.19 4.80
CA GLN A 19 4.60 -4.72 3.72
C GLN A 19 3.86 -5.86 3.01
N PHE A 20 4.42 -7.07 2.99
CA PHE A 20 3.85 -8.23 2.31
C PHE A 20 3.37 -9.30 3.29
N ALA A 21 2.80 -8.90 4.43
CA ALA A 21 2.41 -9.75 5.56
C ALA A 21 1.50 -10.96 5.24
N GLY A 22 0.96 -11.08 4.01
CA GLY A 22 0.35 -12.32 3.54
C GLY A 22 1.39 -13.44 3.48
N ALA A 23 1.18 -14.52 4.23
CA ALA A 23 2.16 -15.60 4.45
C ALA A 23 2.83 -16.14 3.17
N ASN A 24 2.09 -16.28 2.07
CA ASN A 24 2.64 -16.72 0.79
C ASN A 24 3.44 -15.62 0.07
N LYS A 25 3.01 -14.36 0.17
CA LYS A 25 3.67 -13.22 -0.49
C LYS A 25 5.01 -12.89 0.16
N ALA A 26 5.05 -12.81 1.50
CA ALA A 26 6.29 -12.55 2.23
C ALA A 26 7.38 -13.59 1.93
N LYS A 27 7.00 -14.88 1.90
CA LYS A 27 7.94 -15.98 1.59
C LYS A 27 8.52 -15.83 0.18
N VAL A 28 7.68 -15.65 -0.84
CA VAL A 28 8.11 -15.49 -2.23
C VAL A 28 9.08 -14.30 -2.38
N TRP A 29 8.70 -13.12 -1.87
CA TRP A 29 9.54 -11.93 -1.98
C TRP A 29 10.85 -12.04 -1.18
N SER A 30 10.82 -12.68 -0.01
CA SER A 30 12.03 -12.91 0.79
C SER A 30 12.99 -13.91 0.14
N ALA A 31 12.47 -14.93 -0.55
CA ALA A 31 13.26 -15.89 -1.30
C ALA A 31 13.93 -15.22 -2.51
N GLN A 32 13.17 -14.44 -3.27
CA GLN A 32 13.69 -13.67 -4.40
C GLN A 32 14.77 -12.66 -3.97
N LEU A 33 14.56 -11.93 -2.86
CA LEU A 33 15.59 -11.04 -2.33
C LEU A 33 16.88 -11.81 -1.99
N ARG A 34 16.76 -12.99 -1.39
CA ARG A 34 17.92 -13.81 -1.03
C ARG A 34 18.69 -14.28 -2.26
N GLU A 35 17.99 -14.73 -3.30
CA GLU A 35 18.58 -15.14 -4.57
C GLU A 35 19.35 -13.99 -5.22
N GLN A 36 18.70 -12.84 -5.38
CA GLN A 36 19.37 -11.65 -5.95
C GLN A 36 20.53 -11.17 -5.10
N TRP A 37 20.42 -11.25 -3.77
CA TRP A 37 21.52 -10.87 -2.87
C TRP A 37 22.72 -11.81 -3.00
N LEU A 38 22.47 -13.11 -3.15
CA LEU A 38 23.52 -14.10 -3.40
C LEU A 38 24.16 -13.85 -4.76
N GLU A 39 23.39 -13.70 -5.83
CA GLU A 39 23.91 -13.39 -7.16
C GLU A 39 24.79 -12.11 -7.15
N ALA A 40 24.29 -11.04 -6.53
CA ALA A 40 25.01 -9.78 -6.35
C ALA A 40 26.32 -9.90 -5.54
N SER A 41 26.45 -10.94 -4.72
CA SER A 41 27.66 -11.20 -3.91
C SER A 41 28.76 -11.93 -4.68
N HIS A 42 28.43 -12.64 -5.77
CA HIS A 42 29.39 -13.37 -6.59
C HIS A 42 30.07 -12.50 -7.66
N SER A 43 29.53 -11.31 -7.94
CA SER A 43 30.12 -10.35 -8.89
C SER A 43 30.91 -9.24 -8.16
N PRO A 44 32.24 -9.31 -8.09
CA PRO A 44 33.06 -8.34 -7.34
C PRO A 44 33.08 -6.94 -7.99
N VAL A 45 32.91 -6.85 -9.31
CA VAL A 45 32.99 -5.60 -10.08
C VAL A 45 31.79 -4.66 -9.81
N SER A 46 30.64 -5.21 -9.37
CA SER A 46 29.40 -4.46 -9.12
C SER A 46 29.08 -4.31 -7.63
N HIS A 47 30.03 -4.55 -6.73
CA HIS A 47 29.69 -4.63 -5.31
C HIS A 47 29.14 -3.31 -4.73
N ALA A 48 29.78 -2.18 -5.06
CA ALA A 48 29.35 -0.86 -4.60
C ALA A 48 28.02 -0.41 -5.21
N SER A 49 27.81 -0.66 -6.51
CA SER A 49 26.56 -0.40 -7.23
C SER A 49 25.41 -1.25 -6.68
N ASN A 50 25.66 -2.53 -6.39
CA ASN A 50 24.66 -3.43 -5.80
C ASN A 50 24.23 -2.95 -4.41
N LEU A 51 25.19 -2.47 -3.60
CA LEU A 51 24.90 -1.92 -2.28
C LEU A 51 24.09 -0.61 -2.37
N MET A 52 24.43 0.28 -3.32
CA MET A 52 23.65 1.49 -3.58
C MET A 52 22.23 1.15 -4.04
N ALA A 53 22.07 0.20 -4.95
CA ALA A 53 20.75 -0.25 -5.41
C ALA A 53 19.91 -0.78 -4.25
N ALA A 54 20.49 -1.61 -3.37
CA ALA A 54 19.82 -2.11 -2.18
C ALA A 54 19.39 -0.98 -1.22
N GLN A 55 20.24 0.03 -1.04
CA GLN A 55 19.91 1.20 -0.22
C GLN A 55 18.76 2.03 -0.84
N ASN A 56 18.76 2.21 -2.16
CA ASN A 56 17.70 2.92 -2.88
C ASN A 56 16.36 2.20 -2.76
N VAL A 57 16.35 0.87 -2.91
CA VAL A 57 15.14 0.05 -2.72
C VAL A 57 14.63 0.19 -1.29
N LEU A 58 15.50 0.12 -0.28
CA LEU A 58 15.12 0.27 1.12
C LEU A 58 14.48 1.64 1.39
N THR A 59 15.07 2.71 0.86
CA THR A 59 14.53 4.07 0.96
C THR A 59 13.17 4.17 0.28
N PHE A 60 13.02 3.65 -0.94
CA PHE A 60 11.76 3.63 -1.66
C PHE A 60 10.65 2.91 -0.88
N MET A 61 10.93 1.70 -0.38
CA MET A 61 9.96 0.93 0.39
C MET A 61 9.54 1.66 1.67
N SER A 62 10.50 2.21 2.42
CA SER A 62 10.24 2.96 3.64
C SER A 62 9.36 4.19 3.38
N ASN A 63 9.68 4.94 2.33
CA ASN A 63 8.91 6.11 1.91
C ASN A 63 7.50 5.73 1.42
N ASN A 64 7.36 4.63 0.68
CA ASN A 64 6.06 4.15 0.21
C ASN A 64 5.14 3.78 1.38
N ARG A 65 5.67 3.13 2.41
CA ARG A 65 4.91 2.85 3.64
C ARG A 65 4.49 4.14 4.34
N ARG A 66 5.43 5.06 4.55
CA ARG A 66 5.13 6.35 5.19
C ARG A 66 4.12 7.16 4.41
N TYR A 67 4.21 7.16 3.08
CA TYR A 67 3.23 7.78 2.20
C TYR A 67 1.83 7.18 2.41
N LYS A 68 1.70 5.85 2.49
CA LYS A 68 0.42 5.19 2.78
C LYS A 68 -0.13 5.56 4.15
N GLU A 69 0.71 5.64 5.18
CA GLU A 69 0.33 6.07 6.52
C GLU A 69 -0.21 7.52 6.49
N LEU A 70 0.53 8.44 5.88
CA LEU A 70 0.12 9.84 5.75
C LEU A 70 -1.17 9.98 4.94
N LEU A 71 -1.32 9.21 3.86
CA LEU A 71 -2.53 9.21 3.06
C LEU A 71 -3.73 8.72 3.89
N ALA A 72 -3.56 7.70 4.72
CA ALA A 72 -4.63 7.21 5.59
C ALA A 72 -5.02 8.22 6.68
N GLU A 73 -4.05 8.96 7.22
CA GLU A 73 -4.25 9.93 8.30
C GLU A 73 -4.87 11.25 7.81
N PHE A 74 -4.32 11.82 6.73
CA PHE A 74 -4.69 13.15 6.24
C PHE A 74 -5.69 13.12 5.08
N ASN A 75 -5.87 11.96 4.45
CA ASN A 75 -6.91 11.74 3.44
C ASN A 75 -7.72 10.49 3.82
N PRO A 76 -8.43 10.51 4.98
CA PRO A 76 -9.35 9.44 5.30
C PRO A 76 -10.28 9.28 4.11
N LYS A 77 -10.40 8.06 3.58
CA LYS A 77 -11.17 7.78 2.36
C LYS A 77 -12.52 8.47 2.50
N MET A 78 -12.70 9.57 1.77
CA MET A 78 -13.96 10.28 1.70
C MET A 78 -14.99 9.26 1.27
N SER A 79 -16.08 9.13 2.03
CA SER A 79 -17.17 8.22 1.66
C SER A 79 -17.61 8.56 0.23
N GLU A 80 -18.03 7.58 -0.56
CA GLU A 80 -18.47 7.85 -1.93
C GLU A 80 -19.62 8.89 -1.93
N GLY A 81 -20.48 8.85 -0.92
CA GLY A 81 -21.52 9.85 -0.68
C GLY A 81 -20.97 11.25 -0.38
N ASP A 82 -20.00 11.36 0.54
CA ASP A 82 -19.34 12.64 0.87
C ASP A 82 -18.61 13.22 -0.34
N ARG A 83 -18.08 12.35 -1.20
CA ARG A 83 -17.41 12.74 -2.45
C ARG A 83 -18.41 13.30 -3.44
N ILE A 84 -19.51 12.60 -3.67
CA ILE A 84 -20.62 13.04 -4.52
C ILE A 84 -21.17 14.39 -4.00
N GLU A 85 -21.41 14.50 -2.70
CA GLU A 85 -21.94 15.71 -2.07
C GLU A 85 -20.99 16.91 -2.18
N LYS A 86 -19.69 16.72 -1.92
CA LYS A 86 -18.71 17.80 -2.10
C LYS A 86 -18.52 18.19 -3.56
N THR A 87 -18.62 17.23 -4.49
CA THR A 87 -18.57 17.55 -5.93
C THR A 87 -19.82 18.29 -6.40
N ALA A 88 -21.02 17.92 -5.92
CA ALA A 88 -22.27 18.60 -6.23
C ALA A 88 -22.23 20.05 -5.71
N ARG A 89 -21.88 20.25 -4.44
CA ARG A 89 -21.76 21.59 -3.84
C ARG A 89 -20.76 22.48 -4.56
N ARG A 90 -19.65 21.93 -5.06
CA ARG A 90 -18.64 22.67 -5.83
C ARG A 90 -19.18 23.27 -7.12
N VAL A 91 -20.20 22.66 -7.73
CA VAL A 91 -20.84 23.15 -8.96
C VAL A 91 -22.20 23.82 -8.70
N GLY A 92 -22.51 24.12 -7.43
CA GLY A 92 -23.79 24.73 -7.03
C GLY A 92 -24.99 23.79 -7.14
N LEU A 93 -24.76 22.47 -7.12
CA LEU A 93 -25.80 21.43 -7.16
C LEU A 93 -25.93 20.74 -5.78
N GLU A 94 -27.09 20.17 -5.50
CA GLU A 94 -27.30 19.29 -4.35
C GLU A 94 -27.06 17.83 -4.71
N ALA A 95 -26.64 17.02 -3.73
CA ALA A 95 -26.45 15.59 -3.92
C ALA A 95 -27.80 14.89 -4.20
N PRO A 96 -27.87 13.90 -5.11
CA PRO A 96 -29.09 13.13 -5.33
C PRO A 96 -29.55 12.44 -4.06
N GLN A 97 -30.85 12.53 -3.72
CA GLN A 97 -31.40 11.74 -2.61
C GLN A 97 -31.48 10.27 -3.03
N SER A 98 -30.85 9.40 -2.24
CA SER A 98 -30.98 7.95 -2.40
C SER A 98 -32.40 7.53 -1.98
N TYR A 99 -33.23 7.16 -2.95
CA TYR A 99 -34.54 6.56 -2.71
C TYR A 99 -34.36 5.17 -2.11
N ASP A 100 -34.84 4.97 -0.87
CA ASP A 100 -34.90 3.67 -0.25
C ASP A 100 -36.10 2.89 -0.82
N THR A 101 -35.84 1.80 -1.55
CA THR A 101 -36.89 1.04 -2.24
C THR A 101 -37.74 0.18 -1.30
N SER A 102 -37.55 0.27 0.02
CA SER A 102 -38.30 -0.51 1.01
C SER A 102 -39.72 0.00 1.29
N THR A 103 -40.12 1.16 0.74
CA THR A 103 -41.38 1.83 1.13
C THR A 103 -42.51 1.71 0.10
N THR A 104 -42.34 0.96 -1.00
CA THR A 104 -43.40 0.82 -2.01
C THR A 104 -43.99 -0.59 -2.05
N GLY A 105 -45.12 -0.77 -1.34
CA GLY A 105 -46.11 -1.80 -1.69
C GLY A 105 -46.72 -2.61 -0.55
N SER A 106 -47.49 -1.98 0.35
CA SER A 106 -48.56 -2.71 1.07
C SER A 106 -49.86 -1.95 0.86
N PRO A 107 -50.72 -2.38 -0.09
CA PRO A 107 -52.06 -1.82 -0.21
C PRO A 107 -52.90 -2.32 0.97
N SER A 108 -53.41 -1.39 1.74
CA SER A 108 -54.40 -1.61 2.79
C SER A 108 -55.65 -2.28 2.21
N SER A 109 -55.91 -3.54 2.57
CA SER A 109 -57.20 -4.20 2.32
C SER A 109 -58.12 -3.96 3.53
N SER A 110 -59.00 -2.97 3.42
CA SER A 110 -60.21 -2.86 4.23
C SER A 110 -61.37 -3.50 3.47
N GLY A 111 -61.94 -4.55 4.06
CA GLY A 111 -63.15 -5.27 3.61
C GLY A 111 -63.65 -6.14 4.75
#